data_AF-A0A3N5USU4-F1
#
_entry.id   AF-A0A3N5USU4-F1
#
_cell.length_a   1.000
_cell.length_b   1.000
_cell.length_c   1.000
_cell.angle_alpha   90.00
_cell.angle_beta   90.00
_cell.angle_gamma   90.00
#
_symmetry.space_group_name_H-M   'P 1'
#
loop_
_entity.id
_entity.type
_entity.pdbx_description
1 polymer ?
#
loop_
_entity_poly.entity_id
_entity_poly.type
_entity_poly.pdbx_seq_one_letter_code
_entity_poly.pdbx_strand_id
1 'polypeptide(L)'
;FLYVSCWATGEMRQYDVSDPFNPRLTGSVHLGGIVRQTPHPKKPSEPLNGGPQMVEVSRDGRRVYFTNSLYVPWDEQFYPEGLRSWMVQLDVAPQGGISVNRNFLVEFAGARGHQVRLDGGDASSDSFCFP
;
A
#
# COMPACT_ATOMS: atom_id res chain seq x y z
N PHE A 1 -3.14 -13.41 6.37
CA PHE A 1 -1.92 -12.61 6.11
C PHE A 1 -2.04 -11.27 6.81
N LEU A 2 -0.92 -10.68 7.23
CA LEU A 2 -0.79 -9.33 7.76
C LEU A 2 -0.05 -8.46 6.75
N TYR A 3 -0.48 -7.22 6.54
CA TYR A 3 0.16 -6.27 5.63
C TYR A 3 0.71 -5.08 6.41
N VAL A 4 1.92 -4.63 6.06
CA VAL A 4 2.60 -3.53 6.75
C VAL A 4 3.13 -2.53 5.74
N SER A 5 2.66 -1.30 5.87
CA SER A 5 3.14 -0.14 5.14
C SER A 5 4.35 0.48 5.82
N CYS A 6 5.51 0.44 5.18
CA CYS A 6 6.72 1.10 5.63
C CYS A 6 6.88 2.42 4.85
N TRP A 7 6.14 3.44 5.28
CA TRP A 7 5.98 4.72 4.57
C TRP A 7 7.30 5.43 4.23
N ALA A 8 8.21 5.50 5.19
CA ALA A 8 9.48 6.20 5.00
C ALA A 8 10.44 5.42 4.09
N THR A 9 10.52 4.10 4.24
CA THR A 9 11.45 3.25 3.46
C THR A 9 10.93 2.93 2.06
N GLY A 10 9.62 3.11 1.81
CA GLY A 10 9.01 2.83 0.51
C GLY A 10 8.77 1.34 0.29
N GLU A 11 8.27 0.63 1.31
CA GLU A 11 8.08 -0.82 1.26
C GLU A 11 6.68 -1.22 1.73
N MET A 12 6.03 -2.12 1.01
CA MET A 12 4.83 -2.83 1.45
C MET A 12 5.21 -4.28 1.70
N ARG A 13 4.96 -4.77 2.93
CA ARG A 13 5.29 -6.13 3.35
C ARG A 13 4.04 -6.95 3.55
N GLN A 14 4.15 -8.25 3.23
CA GLN A 14 3.16 -9.25 3.58
C GLN A 14 3.79 -10.30 4.49
N TYR A 15 3.08 -10.63 5.56
CA TYR A 15 3.45 -11.68 6.50
C TYR A 15 2.37 -12.77 6.53
N ASP A 16 2.80 -14.03 6.46
CA ASP A 16 1.97 -15.14 6.90
C ASP A 16 1.90 -15.13 8.43
N VAL A 17 0.68 -15.17 8.95
CA VAL A 17 0.35 -15.12 10.38
C VAL A 17 -0.52 -16.31 10.78
N SER A 18 -0.41 -17.44 10.06
CA SER A 18 -1.04 -18.71 10.43
C SER A 18 -0.61 -19.16 11.84
N ASP A 19 0.63 -18.82 12.24
CA ASP A 19 1.03 -18.72 13.64
C ASP A 19 1.19 -17.22 13.99
N PRO A 20 0.27 -16.62 14.75
CA PRO A 20 0.30 -15.20 15.06
C PRO A 20 1.48 -14.80 15.97
N PHE A 21 2.08 -15.73 16.70
CA PHE A 21 3.25 -15.48 17.55
C PHE A 21 4.58 -15.60 16.80
N ASN A 22 4.54 -16.11 15.56
CA ASN A 22 5.71 -16.23 14.71
C ASN A 22 5.41 -15.80 13.25
N PRO A 23 5.14 -14.50 13.01
CA PRO A 23 4.88 -14.00 11.67
C PRO A 23 6.05 -14.24 10.69
N ARG A 24 5.75 -14.78 9.51
CA ARG A 24 6.76 -15.09 8.48
C ARG A 24 6.63 -14.14 7.30
N LEU A 25 7.70 -13.43 6.95
CA LEU A 25 7.72 -12.57 5.78
C LEU A 25 7.55 -13.43 4.50
N THR A 26 6.50 -13.18 3.73
CA THR A 26 6.17 -13.93 2.50
C THR A 26 6.23 -13.07 1.25
N GLY A 27 6.20 -11.75 1.39
CA GLY A 27 6.37 -10.84 0.26
C GLY A 27 6.80 -9.44 0.66
N SER A 28 7.54 -8.79 -0.22
CA SER A 28 8.01 -7.42 -0.08
C SER A 28 7.99 -6.75 -1.45
N VAL A 29 7.37 -5.57 -1.52
CA VAL A 29 7.30 -4.72 -2.72
C VAL A 29 7.84 -3.35 -2.36
N HIS A 30 8.74 -2.83 -3.20
CA HIS A 30 9.27 -1.48 -3.05
C HIS A 30 8.58 -0.52 -4.01
N LEU A 31 8.02 0.57 -3.48
CA LEU A 31 7.42 1.67 -4.24
C LEU A 31 7.61 2.98 -3.47
N GLY A 32 8.16 3.98 -4.14
CA GLY A 32 8.48 5.28 -3.56
C GLY A 32 9.47 5.19 -2.40
N GLY A 33 9.18 5.90 -1.31
CA GLY A 33 10.01 6.05 -0.12
C GLY A 33 11.01 7.20 -0.22
N ILE A 34 11.44 7.69 0.95
CA ILE A 34 12.39 8.80 1.09
C ILE A 34 13.75 8.42 0.47
N VAL A 35 14.22 7.20 0.78
CA VAL A 35 15.54 6.71 0.35
C VAL A 35 15.48 6.00 -0.99
N ARG A 36 14.52 5.08 -1.18
CA ARG A 36 14.50 4.20 -2.35
C ARG A 36 13.94 4.87 -3.60
N GLN A 37 13.01 5.80 -3.44
CA GLN A 37 12.33 6.52 -4.52
C GLN A 37 11.89 5.59 -5.68
N THR A 38 11.42 4.38 -5.36
CA THR A 38 11.25 3.33 -6.36
C THR A 38 10.09 3.66 -7.30
N PRO A 39 10.29 3.65 -8.63
CA PRO A 39 9.24 3.98 -9.58
C PRO A 39 8.16 2.90 -9.64
N HIS A 40 6.96 3.28 -10.10
CA HIS A 40 5.97 2.30 -10.49
C HIS A 40 6.38 1.63 -11.82
N PRO A 41 6.17 0.32 -12.03
CA PRO A 41 6.49 -0.33 -13.30
C PRO A 41 5.79 0.27 -14.54
N LYS A 42 4.65 0.96 -14.35
CA LYS A 42 3.93 1.70 -15.42
C LYS A 42 4.67 2.97 -15.88
N LYS A 43 5.53 3.52 -15.02
CA LYS A 43 6.34 4.73 -15.28
C LYS A 43 7.78 4.52 -14.75
N PRO A 44 8.57 3.62 -15.37
CA PRO A 44 9.85 3.17 -14.81
C PRO A 44 10.92 4.27 -14.73
N SER A 45 10.77 5.37 -15.49
CA SER A 45 11.67 6.52 -15.47
C SER A 45 11.28 7.61 -14.46
N GLU A 46 10.15 7.45 -13.76
CA GLU A 46 9.62 8.48 -12.85
C GLU A 46 9.53 7.93 -11.42
N PRO A 47 10.40 8.40 -10.51
CA PRO A 47 10.31 8.05 -9.11
C PRO A 47 8.94 8.38 -8.51
N LEU A 48 8.35 7.41 -7.79
CA LEU A 48 7.16 7.70 -6.99
C LEU A 48 7.54 8.54 -5.77
N ASN A 49 6.85 9.65 -5.60
CA ASN A 49 6.95 10.51 -4.42
C ASN A 49 6.10 9.94 -3.27
N GLY A 50 6.52 10.11 -2.01
CA GLY A 50 5.83 9.42 -0.90
C GLY A 50 6.18 7.94 -0.85
N GLY A 51 5.64 7.22 0.13
CA GLY A 51 5.72 5.76 0.21
C GLY A 51 4.39 5.15 0.65
N PRO A 52 4.30 3.81 0.79
CA PRO A 52 3.06 3.14 1.16
C PRO A 52 2.55 3.61 2.52
N GLN A 53 1.28 3.98 2.62
CA GLN A 53 0.64 4.48 3.85
C GLN A 53 -0.63 3.67 4.18
N MET A 54 -1.83 4.20 3.94
CA MET A 54 -3.05 3.46 4.24
C MET A 54 -3.16 2.28 3.30
N VAL A 55 -3.49 1.12 3.86
CA VAL A 55 -3.62 -0.15 3.14
C VAL A 55 -5.03 -0.69 3.31
N GLU A 56 -5.59 -1.23 2.25
CA GLU A 56 -6.91 -1.85 2.25
C GLU A 56 -6.88 -3.15 1.44
N VAL A 57 -7.61 -4.16 1.89
CA VAL A 57 -7.56 -5.51 1.29
C VAL A 57 -8.95 -5.91 0.82
N SER A 58 -9.04 -6.45 -0.38
CA SER A 58 -10.28 -7.01 -0.89
C SER A 58 -10.74 -8.19 -0.04
N ARG A 59 -12.06 -8.38 0.10
CA ARG A 59 -12.66 -9.50 0.84
C ARG A 59 -12.18 -10.89 0.41
N ASP A 60 -11.88 -11.07 -0.88
CA ASP A 60 -11.33 -12.33 -1.40
C ASP A 60 -9.83 -12.52 -1.10
N GLY A 61 -9.18 -11.53 -0.48
CA GLY A 61 -7.77 -11.53 -0.12
C GLY A 61 -6.81 -11.45 -1.32
N ARG A 62 -7.30 -11.21 -2.54
CA ARG A 62 -6.49 -11.29 -3.78
C ARG A 62 -5.91 -9.96 -4.23
N ARG A 63 -6.41 -8.84 -3.69
CA ARG A 63 -6.01 -7.49 -4.08
C ARG A 63 -5.73 -6.65 -2.84
N VAL A 64 -4.62 -5.93 -2.86
CA VAL A 64 -4.25 -4.96 -1.82
C VAL A 64 -4.14 -3.60 -2.47
N TYR A 65 -4.85 -2.61 -1.94
CA TYR A 65 -4.79 -1.22 -2.39
C TYR A 65 -4.06 -0.41 -1.33
N PHE A 66 -3.23 0.54 -1.76
CA PHE A 66 -2.68 1.50 -0.81
C PHE A 66 -2.43 2.86 -1.43
N THR A 67 -2.46 3.88 -0.58
CA THR A 67 -2.19 5.29 -0.88
C THR A 67 -0.94 5.75 -0.14
N ASN A 68 -0.52 7.01 -0.35
CA ASN A 68 0.78 7.49 0.12
C ASN A 68 0.77 8.69 1.06
N SER A 69 -0.37 9.33 1.36
CA SER A 69 -0.42 10.47 2.29
C SER A 69 -0.66 10.00 3.72
N LEU A 70 0.09 10.56 4.68
CA LEU A 70 -0.05 10.29 6.11
C LEU A 70 -0.90 11.36 6.78
N TYR A 71 -0.40 12.58 6.84
CA TYR A 71 -1.06 13.71 7.48
C TYR A 71 -0.38 14.98 7.00
N VAL A 72 -1.16 16.01 6.66
CA VAL A 72 -0.64 17.12 5.83
C VAL A 72 0.65 17.77 6.37
N PRO A 73 0.72 18.19 7.64
CA PRO A 73 1.95 18.71 8.25
C PRO A 73 3.12 17.73 8.25
N TRP A 74 2.89 16.42 8.37
CA TRP A 74 3.96 15.42 8.39
C TRP A 74 4.46 15.14 6.97
N ASP A 75 3.55 15.00 6.01
CA ASP A 75 3.89 14.87 4.61
C ASP A 75 4.82 16.01 4.16
N GLU A 76 4.55 17.25 4.59
CA GLU A 76 5.34 18.43 4.27
C GLU A 76 6.71 18.45 4.96
N GLN A 77 6.84 17.86 6.14
CA GLN A 77 8.12 17.71 6.82
C GLN A 77 9.03 16.70 6.11
N PHE A 78 8.48 15.56 5.67
CA PHE A 78 9.27 14.49 5.05
C PHE A 78 9.40 14.62 3.52
N TYR A 79 8.45 15.30 2.87
CA TYR A 79 8.41 15.56 1.43
C TYR A 79 8.20 17.07 1.18
N PRO A 80 9.21 17.91 1.48
CA PRO A 80 9.08 19.38 1.45
C PRO A 80 8.81 19.94 0.04
N GLU A 81 9.17 19.21 -1.01
CA GLU A 81 8.87 19.54 -2.42
C GLU A 81 7.39 19.32 -2.80
N GLY A 82 6.57 18.93 -1.83
CA GLY A 82 5.16 18.59 -2.01
C GLY A 82 4.94 17.10 -2.25
N LEU A 83 4.00 16.52 -1.49
CA LEU A 83 3.56 15.16 -1.70
C LEU A 83 2.68 15.07 -2.97
N ARG A 84 3.12 14.31 -3.97
CA ARG A 84 2.29 13.93 -5.13
C ARG A 84 1.57 12.63 -4.81
N SER A 85 0.26 12.69 -4.68
CA SER A 85 -0.50 11.55 -4.15
C SER A 85 -0.91 10.55 -5.23
N TRP A 86 -0.89 9.28 -4.87
CA TRP A 86 -1.26 8.18 -5.75
C TRP A 86 -1.89 7.03 -4.99
N MET A 87 -2.55 6.14 -5.74
CA MET A 87 -3.03 4.84 -5.31
C MET A 87 -2.52 3.76 -6.28
N VAL A 88 -2.15 2.63 -5.71
CA VAL A 88 -1.67 1.44 -6.43
C VAL A 88 -2.39 0.21 -5.93
N GLN A 89 -2.36 -0.85 -6.74
CA GLN A 89 -2.89 -2.16 -6.40
C GLN A 89 -1.76 -3.19 -6.48
N LEU A 90 -1.72 -4.12 -5.53
CA LEU A 90 -0.93 -5.34 -5.60
C LEU A 90 -1.84 -6.53 -5.90
N ASP A 91 -1.33 -7.47 -6.67
CA ASP A 91 -1.90 -8.81 -6.81
C ASP A 91 -1.30 -9.71 -5.73
N VAL A 92 -2.16 -10.48 -5.06
CA VAL A 92 -1.78 -11.43 -3.99
C VAL A 92 -1.94 -12.85 -4.50
N ALA A 93 -0.87 -13.65 -4.40
CA ALA A 93 -0.92 -15.06 -4.76
C ALA A 93 -1.65 -15.90 -3.68
N PRO A 94 -2.31 -17.02 -4.05
CA PRO A 94 -3.13 -17.80 -3.12
C PRO A 94 -2.40 -18.31 -1.86
N GLN A 95 -1.09 -18.57 -1.94
CA GLN A 95 -0.28 -19.06 -0.83
C GLN A 95 0.62 -17.97 -0.22
N GLY A 96 0.30 -16.70 -0.45
CA GLY A 96 1.16 -15.59 -0.11
C GLY A 96 2.16 -15.28 -1.23
N GLY A 97 2.81 -14.13 -1.11
CA GLY A 97 3.48 -13.43 -2.20
C GLY A 97 2.63 -12.28 -2.72
N ILE A 98 3.26 -11.13 -2.89
CA ILE A 98 2.66 -9.91 -3.43
C ILE A 98 3.46 -9.40 -4.63
N SER A 99 2.77 -8.83 -5.61
CA SER A 99 3.40 -8.21 -6.78
C SER A 99 2.62 -6.98 -7.24
N VAL A 100 3.30 -6.01 -7.82
CA VAL A 100 2.66 -4.77 -8.30
C VAL A 100 1.82 -5.04 -9.54
N ASN A 101 0.53 -4.66 -9.50
CA ASN A 101 -0.30 -4.66 -10.69
C ASN A 101 0.16 -3.52 -11.62
N ARG A 102 0.86 -3.89 -12.70
CA ARG A 102 1.46 -2.93 -13.64
C ARG A 102 0.45 -2.03 -14.34
N ASN A 103 -0.83 -2.43 -14.39
CA ASN A 103 -1.87 -1.70 -15.10
C ASN A 103 -2.57 -0.67 -14.20
N PHE A 104 -2.45 -0.79 -12.88
CA PHE A 104 -3.18 0.01 -11.91
C PHE A 104 -2.27 1.03 -11.20
N LEU A 105 -2.35 2.28 -11.66
CA LEU A 105 -1.77 3.44 -10.99
C LEU A 105 -2.77 4.59 -11.17
N VAL A 106 -3.25 5.13 -10.05
CA VAL A 106 -4.13 6.30 -10.01
C VAL A 106 -3.33 7.43 -9.39
N GLU A 107 -3.27 8.57 -10.06
CA GLU A 107 -2.62 9.78 -9.56
C GLU A 107 -3.70 10.80 -9.20
N PHE A 108 -3.62 11.36 -7.99
CA PHE A 108 -4.58 12.34 -7.50
C PHE A 108 -4.07 13.75 -7.78
N ALA A 109 -4.77 14.49 -8.65
CA ALA A 109 -4.41 15.86 -8.98
C ALA A 109 -4.98 16.82 -7.92
N GLY A 110 -4.10 17.49 -7.18
CA GLY A 110 -4.49 18.50 -6.17
C GLY A 110 -5.17 17.94 -4.92
N ALA A 111 -5.25 16.61 -4.78
CA ALA A 111 -5.81 15.94 -3.61
C ALA A 111 -4.80 14.93 -3.03
N ARG A 112 -4.93 14.63 -1.74
CA ARG A 112 -4.13 13.60 -1.06
C ARG A 112 -5.02 12.42 -0.69
N GLY A 113 -4.81 11.29 -1.37
CA GLY A 113 -5.50 10.04 -1.07
C GLY A 113 -5.02 9.48 0.26
N HIS A 114 -5.97 9.05 1.10
CA HIS A 114 -5.71 8.48 2.41
C HIS A 114 -6.40 7.12 2.54
N GLN A 115 -7.48 6.99 3.31
CA GLN A 115 -8.18 5.72 3.45
C GLN A 115 -8.92 5.34 2.15
N VAL A 116 -8.88 4.04 1.81
CA VAL A 116 -9.64 3.44 0.71
C VAL A 116 -10.82 2.69 1.32
N ARG A 117 -11.99 2.74 0.68
CA ARG A 117 -13.15 1.91 1.00
C ARG A 117 -13.63 1.22 -0.25
N LEU A 118 -13.74 -0.10 -0.21
CA LEU A 118 -14.20 -0.90 -1.35
C LEU A 118 -15.72 -1.07 -1.26
N ASP A 119 -16.39 -0.90 -2.40
CA ASP A 119 -17.83 -1.12 -2.47
C ASP A 119 -18.16 -2.58 -2.12
N GLY A 120 -19.21 -2.78 -1.31
CA GLY A 120 -19.57 -4.08 -0.74
C GLY A 120 -18.72 -4.55 0.46
N GLY A 121 -17.85 -3.70 0.99
CA GLY A 121 -17.05 -3.95 2.19
C GLY A 121 -15.66 -4.51 1.92
N ASP A 122 -14.74 -4.23 2.85
CA ASP A 122 -13.31 -4.54 2.81
C ASP A 122 -12.82 -5.09 4.16
N ALA A 123 -11.53 -5.40 4.23
CA ALA A 123 -10.93 -6.04 5.40
C ALA A 123 -10.87 -5.14 6.64
N SER A 124 -11.18 -3.84 6.52
CA SER A 124 -11.15 -2.90 7.65
C SER A 124 -12.46 -2.13 7.87
N SER A 125 -13.52 -2.42 7.11
CA SER A 125 -14.83 -1.74 7.22
C SER A 125 -15.81 -2.47 8.11
N ASP A 126 -15.72 -3.79 8.18
CA ASP A 126 -16.74 -4.65 8.77
C ASP A 126 -16.20 -5.46 9.95
N SER A 127 -17.10 -5.83 10.86
CA SER A 127 -16.85 -6.80 11.92
C SER A 127 -17.95 -7.86 11.90
N PHE A 128 -17.61 -9.09 12.26
CA PHE A 128 -18.51 -10.24 12.14
C PHE A 128 -18.81 -10.84 13.52
N CYS A 129 -20.07 -11.22 13.73
CA CYS A 129 -20.54 -11.80 14.99
C CYS A 129 -20.69 -13.33 14.93
N PHE A 130 -20.36 -13.96 13.80
CA PHE A 130 -20.47 -15.40 13.58
C PHE A 130 -19.15 -15.94 13.02
N PRO A 131 -18.64 -17.08 13.55
CA PRO A 131 -17.43 -17.71 13.06
C PRO A 131 -17.62 -18.44 11.73
#